data_AF-A0A5C8B0K6-F1
#
_entry.id   AF-A0A5C8B0K6-F1
#
_cell.length_a   1.000
_cell.length_b   1.000
_cell.length_c   1.000
_cell.angle_alpha   90.00
_cell.angle_beta   90.00
_cell.angle_gamma   90.00
#
_symmetry.space_group_name_H-M   'P 1'
#
loop_
_entity.id
_entity.type
_entity.pdbx_description
1 polymer ?
#
loop_
_entity_poly.entity_id
_entity_poly.type
_entity_poly.pdbx_seq_one_letter_code
_entity_poly.pdbx_strand_id
1 'polypeptide(L)'
;MNAKISAIATIISLIIPMGAACYILLGDLFFFEFMLISLSTFILMVKISLSTKKSKTHQEVVAPYILSIVLSLITDTARFWSDYAAELQANHPEFFAPNAVFTPDVWFYMYITLLISLFLFGGYLLIKGNLLGIYLAWWLFIFNICEALLQLYVEFNSTSYQHNYYLGCIFAIIAAIVGVIGCKRLIRSRGEHGAA
;
A
#
# COMPACT_ATOMS: atom_id res chain seq x y z
N MET A 1 -19.09 20.73 -10.54
CA MET A 1 -19.04 19.31 -10.12
C MET A 1 -18.48 19.24 -8.70
N ASN A 2 -19.13 18.52 -7.78
CA ASN A 2 -18.68 18.43 -6.39
C ASN A 2 -17.31 17.71 -6.35
N ALA A 3 -16.27 18.35 -5.81
CA ALA A 3 -14.90 17.82 -5.79
C ALA A 3 -14.82 16.40 -5.17
N LYS A 4 -15.72 16.08 -4.23
CA LYS A 4 -15.85 14.74 -3.65
C LYS A 4 -16.30 13.68 -4.66
N ILE A 5 -17.31 14.01 -5.49
CA ILE A 5 -17.81 13.11 -6.53
C ILE A 5 -16.72 12.87 -7.57
N SER A 6 -15.99 13.92 -7.96
CA SER A 6 -14.86 13.81 -8.87
C SER A 6 -13.79 12.85 -8.34
N ALA A 7 -13.40 13.00 -7.07
CA ALA A 7 -12.39 12.14 -6.45
C ALA A 7 -12.85 10.68 -6.33
N ILE A 8 -14.11 10.43 -5.93
CA ILE A 8 -14.69 9.08 -5.87
C ILE A 8 -14.71 8.43 -7.25
N ALA A 9 -15.18 9.16 -8.27
CA ALA A 9 -15.21 8.68 -9.64
C ALA A 9 -13.79 8.36 -10.14
N THR A 10 -12.81 9.23 -9.83
CA THR A 10 -11.40 9.02 -10.16
C THR A 10 -10.87 7.73 -9.53
N ILE A 11 -11.11 7.52 -8.23
CA ILE A 11 -10.68 6.32 -7.51
C ILE A 11 -11.30 5.06 -8.14
N ILE A 12 -12.62 5.03 -8.36
CA ILE A 12 -13.30 3.88 -8.98
C ILE A 12 -12.75 3.62 -10.39
N SER A 13 -12.55 4.68 -11.17
CA SER A 13 -11.99 4.58 -12.52
C SER A 13 -10.53 4.12 -12.57
N LEU A 14 -9.80 4.18 -11.45
CA LEU A 14 -8.44 3.65 -11.33
C LEU A 14 -8.45 2.19 -10.84
N ILE A 15 -9.25 1.88 -9.82
CA ILE A 15 -9.30 0.54 -9.22
C ILE A 15 -9.69 -0.52 -10.25
N ILE A 16 -10.72 -0.26 -11.06
CA ILE A 16 -11.24 -1.26 -12.01
C ILE A 16 -10.20 -1.64 -13.09
N PRO A 17 -9.68 -0.70 -13.90
CA PRO A 17 -8.72 -1.05 -14.94
C PRO A 17 -7.38 -1.51 -14.36
N MET A 18 -6.92 -0.95 -13.23
CA MET A 18 -5.68 -1.39 -12.61
C MET A 18 -5.82 -2.82 -12.05
N GLY A 19 -6.95 -3.15 -11.43
CA GLY A 19 -7.24 -4.51 -10.98
C GLY A 19 -7.25 -5.49 -12.16
N ALA A 20 -7.94 -5.15 -13.25
CA ALA A 20 -7.93 -5.97 -14.46
C ALA A 20 -6.50 -6.13 -15.03
N ALA A 21 -5.70 -5.06 -15.05
CA ALA A 21 -4.32 -5.11 -15.48
C ALA A 21 -3.46 -6.02 -14.58
N CYS A 22 -3.57 -5.91 -13.25
CA CYS A 22 -2.89 -6.80 -12.31
C CYS A 22 -3.25 -8.27 -12.58
N TYR A 23 -4.54 -8.56 -12.76
CA TYR A 23 -5.01 -9.92 -13.04
C TYR A 23 -4.44 -10.49 -14.35
N ILE A 24 -4.53 -9.72 -15.43
CA ILE A 24 -4.12 -10.18 -16.77
C ILE A 24 -2.60 -10.28 -16.89
N LEU A 25 -1.86 -9.32 -16.33
CA LEU A 25 -0.41 -9.18 -16.54
C LEU A 25 0.41 -9.91 -15.47
N LEU A 26 -0.05 -9.94 -14.23
CA LEU A 26 0.72 -10.41 -13.08
C LEU A 26 0.13 -11.68 -12.46
N GLY A 27 -1.20 -11.83 -12.47
CA GLY A 27 -1.91 -13.00 -11.97
C GLY A 27 -2.73 -12.75 -10.71
N ASP A 28 -3.16 -13.84 -10.09
CA ASP A 28 -4.12 -13.85 -8.99
C ASP A 28 -3.60 -13.15 -7.74
N LEU A 29 -2.34 -13.39 -7.35
CA LEU A 29 -1.79 -12.82 -6.11
C LEU A 29 -1.82 -11.29 -6.11
N PHE A 30 -1.29 -10.66 -7.15
CA PHE A 30 -1.27 -9.21 -7.27
C PHE A 30 -2.66 -8.61 -7.47
N PHE A 31 -3.55 -9.33 -8.16
CA PHE A 31 -4.95 -8.93 -8.27
C PHE A 31 -5.63 -8.88 -6.91
N PHE A 32 -5.55 -9.98 -6.15
CA PHE A 32 -6.20 -10.07 -4.84
C PHE A 32 -5.61 -9.06 -3.86
N GLU A 33 -4.30 -8.91 -3.81
CA GLU A 33 -3.63 -7.91 -2.99
C GLU A 33 -4.10 -6.50 -3.34
N PHE A 34 -3.98 -6.10 -4.61
CA PHE A 34 -4.38 -4.78 -5.06
C PHE A 34 -5.85 -4.50 -4.78
N MET A 35 -6.75 -5.44 -5.09
CA MET A 35 -8.19 -5.27 -4.89
C MET A 35 -8.55 -5.23 -3.40
N LEU A 36 -7.96 -6.10 -2.58
CA LEU A 36 -8.20 -6.13 -1.15
C LEU A 36 -7.83 -4.79 -0.51
N ILE A 37 -6.63 -4.28 -0.80
CA ILE A 37 -6.15 -3.00 -0.25
C ILE A 37 -6.99 -1.86 -0.78
N SER A 38 -7.24 -1.81 -2.09
CA SER A 38 -7.96 -0.72 -2.74
C SER A 38 -9.41 -0.62 -2.31
N LEU A 39 -10.13 -1.75 -2.21
CA LEU A 39 -11.52 -1.79 -1.77
C LEU A 39 -11.64 -1.52 -0.27
N SER A 40 -10.77 -2.11 0.56
CA SER A 40 -10.76 -1.84 2.01
C SER A 40 -10.51 -0.36 2.27
N THR A 41 -9.53 0.21 1.58
CA THR A 41 -9.24 1.64 1.62
C THR A 41 -10.43 2.47 1.16
N PHE A 42 -11.06 2.12 0.05
CA PHE A 42 -12.22 2.84 -0.46
C PHE A 42 -13.39 2.82 0.52
N ILE A 43 -13.72 1.65 1.08
CA ILE A 43 -14.81 1.49 2.06
C ILE A 43 -14.52 2.29 3.32
N LEU A 44 -13.29 2.20 3.85
CA LEU A 44 -12.88 2.97 5.03
C LEU A 44 -12.93 4.48 4.75
N MET A 45 -12.40 4.92 3.61
CA MET A 45 -12.45 6.32 3.21
C MET A 45 -13.89 6.81 3.05
N VAL A 46 -14.77 6.06 2.38
CA VAL A 46 -16.18 6.46 2.19
C VAL A 46 -16.91 6.56 3.53
N LYS A 47 -16.78 5.54 4.39
CA LYS A 47 -17.41 5.52 5.72
C LYS A 47 -16.90 6.64 6.63
N ILE A 48 -15.61 6.94 6.58
CA ILE A 48 -14.97 7.89 7.49
C ILE A 48 -15.01 9.32 6.94
N SER A 49 -14.73 9.52 5.66
CA SER A 49 -14.49 10.84 5.06
C SER A 49 -15.78 11.55 4.59
N LEU A 50 -16.84 10.81 4.22
CA LEU A 50 -18.10 11.44 3.82
C LEU A 50 -18.90 12.00 4.99
N SER A 51 -18.63 11.54 6.21
CA SER A 51 -19.48 11.81 7.37
C SER A 51 -18.98 12.98 8.24
N THR A 52 -18.00 13.79 7.81
CA THR A 52 -17.46 14.89 8.65
C THR A 52 -17.06 16.18 7.90
N LYS A 53 -17.19 17.32 8.61
CA LYS A 53 -16.71 18.65 8.20
C LYS A 53 -15.17 18.72 8.25
N LYS A 54 -14.58 19.54 7.38
CA LYS A 54 -13.12 19.76 7.21
C LYS A 54 -12.40 19.83 8.58
N SER A 55 -11.53 18.87 8.87
CA SER A 55 -10.72 18.82 10.10
C SER A 55 -9.26 19.17 9.81
N LYS A 56 -8.55 19.66 10.84
CA LYS A 56 -7.08 19.89 10.88
C LYS A 56 -6.25 18.59 10.77
N THR A 57 -6.87 17.48 10.37
CA THR A 57 -6.37 16.11 10.20
C THR A 57 -5.02 15.95 9.50
N HIS A 58 -4.61 16.88 8.65
CA HIS A 58 -3.50 16.66 7.73
C HIS A 58 -2.12 16.63 8.39
N GLN A 59 -1.88 17.41 9.44
CA GLN A 59 -0.52 17.54 10.00
C GLN A 59 -0.05 16.30 10.77
N GLU A 60 -0.94 15.64 11.51
CA GLU A 60 -0.57 14.47 12.33
C GLU A 60 -0.30 13.21 11.50
N VAL A 61 -0.84 13.15 10.28
CA VAL A 61 -0.74 11.98 9.39
C VAL A 61 0.46 12.08 8.46
N VAL A 62 0.95 13.28 8.14
CA VAL A 62 2.08 13.47 7.21
C VAL A 62 3.35 12.77 7.71
N ALA A 63 3.72 12.94 8.98
CA ALA A 63 4.92 12.30 9.52
C ALA A 63 4.92 10.75 9.39
N PRO A 64 3.89 10.02 9.87
CA PRO A 64 3.84 8.57 9.68
C PRO A 64 3.70 8.19 8.20
N TYR A 65 3.06 9.01 7.37
CA TYR A 65 2.96 8.75 5.93
C TYR A 65 4.33 8.76 5.24
N ILE A 66 5.17 9.79 5.50
CA ILE A 66 6.52 9.87 4.95
C ILE A 66 7.40 8.73 5.48
N LEU A 67 7.31 8.44 6.79
CA LEU A 67 8.03 7.31 7.38
C LEU A 67 7.63 5.97 6.72
N SER A 68 6.33 5.78 6.44
CA SER A 68 5.85 4.60 5.72
C SER A 68 6.49 4.47 4.33
N ILE A 69 6.62 5.55 3.56
CA ILE A 69 7.27 5.51 2.24
C ILE A 69 8.72 5.04 2.36
N VAL A 70 9.47 5.58 3.33
CA VAL A 70 10.87 5.22 3.56
C VAL A 70 10.98 3.74 3.95
N LEU A 71 10.10 3.26 4.82
CA LEU A 71 10.08 1.86 5.25
C LEU A 71 9.70 0.91 4.11
N SER A 72 8.73 1.26 3.27
CA SER A 72 8.38 0.50 2.06
C SER A 72 9.59 0.40 1.15
N LEU A 73 10.27 1.51 0.87
CA LEU A 73 11.47 1.52 0.01
C LEU A 73 12.58 0.61 0.55
N ILE A 74 12.86 0.65 1.85
CA ILE A 74 13.86 -0.23 2.48
C ILE A 74 13.44 -1.69 2.35
N THR A 75 12.17 -1.99 2.59
CA THR A 75 11.62 -3.35 2.52
C THR A 75 11.68 -3.90 1.10
N ASP A 76 11.27 -3.11 0.11
CA ASP A 76 11.28 -3.50 -1.31
C ASP A 76 12.71 -3.62 -1.86
N THR A 77 13.65 -2.82 -1.36
CA THR A 77 15.08 -2.97 -1.69
C THR A 77 15.64 -4.26 -1.11
N ALA A 78 15.31 -4.59 0.14
CA ALA A 78 15.72 -5.85 0.76
C ALA A 78 15.15 -7.05 -0.01
N ARG A 79 13.88 -7.01 -0.40
CA ARG A 79 13.24 -8.05 -1.24
C ARG A 79 13.91 -8.20 -2.59
N PHE A 80 14.22 -7.08 -3.24
CA PHE A 80 14.93 -7.07 -4.52
C PHE A 80 16.30 -7.74 -4.42
N TRP A 81 17.08 -7.45 -3.37
CA TRP A 81 18.38 -8.08 -3.15
C TRP A 81 18.31 -9.56 -2.74
N SER A 82 17.21 -9.98 -2.11
CA SER A 82 16.97 -11.37 -1.72
C SER A 82 16.41 -12.25 -2.84
N ASP A 83 16.22 -11.70 -4.04
CA ASP A 83 15.55 -12.39 -5.16
C ASP A 83 14.15 -12.93 -4.81
N TYR A 84 13.45 -12.20 -3.92
CA TYR A 84 12.14 -12.57 -3.37
C TYR A 84 11.09 -12.86 -4.46
N ALA A 85 11.16 -12.11 -5.55
CA ALA A 85 10.32 -12.27 -6.73
C ALA A 85 10.46 -13.66 -7.37
N ALA A 86 11.70 -14.09 -7.59
CA ALA A 86 11.99 -15.39 -8.18
C ALA A 86 11.59 -16.54 -7.24
N GLU A 87 11.82 -16.38 -5.94
CA GLU A 87 11.43 -17.37 -4.93
C GLU A 87 9.91 -17.56 -4.88
N LEU A 88 9.13 -16.47 -4.90
CA LEU A 88 7.67 -16.55 -4.96
C LEU A 88 7.19 -17.25 -6.24
N GLN A 89 7.77 -16.91 -7.39
CA GLN A 89 7.37 -17.51 -8.66
C GLN A 89 7.74 -18.99 -8.75
N ALA A 90 8.87 -19.40 -8.15
CA ALA A 90 9.31 -20.78 -8.14
C ALA A 90 8.45 -21.67 -7.22
N ASN A 91 8.03 -21.17 -6.06
CA ASN A 91 7.29 -21.95 -5.07
C ASN A 91 5.76 -21.87 -5.23
N HIS A 92 5.26 -20.80 -5.84
CA HIS A 92 3.82 -20.58 -6.03
C HIS A 92 3.46 -20.13 -7.45
N PRO A 93 3.85 -20.89 -8.50
CA PRO A 93 3.59 -20.51 -9.88
C PRO A 93 2.10 -20.35 -10.20
N GLU A 94 1.22 -21.04 -9.46
CA GLU A 94 -0.23 -20.96 -9.60
C GLU A 94 -0.81 -19.55 -9.34
N PHE A 95 -0.07 -18.69 -8.64
CA PHE A 95 -0.48 -17.33 -8.34
C PHE A 95 -0.08 -16.30 -9.39
N PHE A 96 0.72 -16.70 -10.37
CA PHE A 96 1.22 -15.83 -11.43
C PHE A 96 0.51 -16.12 -12.74
N ALA A 97 0.36 -15.08 -13.58
CA ALA A 97 -0.17 -15.30 -14.92
C ALA A 97 0.81 -16.18 -15.74
N PRO A 98 0.33 -17.05 -16.66
CA PRO A 98 1.18 -17.98 -17.41
C PRO A 98 2.30 -17.31 -18.23
N ASN A 99 2.09 -16.05 -18.61
CA ASN A 99 3.04 -15.24 -19.38
C ASN A 99 3.69 -14.13 -18.53
N ALA A 100 3.49 -14.14 -17.21
CA ALA A 100 4.08 -13.15 -16.32
C ALA A 100 5.60 -13.38 -16.23
N VAL A 101 6.36 -12.47 -16.83
CA VAL A 101 7.82 -12.44 -16.69
C VAL A 101 8.15 -11.52 -15.52
N PHE A 102 8.32 -12.10 -14.35
CA PHE A 102 8.57 -11.37 -13.12
C PHE A 102 10.07 -11.25 -12.86
N THR A 103 10.71 -10.39 -13.65
CA THR A 103 12.16 -10.14 -13.58
C THR A 103 12.50 -9.11 -12.50
N PRO A 104 13.77 -9.06 -12.06
CA PRO A 104 14.24 -7.99 -11.18
C PRO A 104 13.94 -6.58 -11.71
N ASP A 105 14.03 -6.38 -13.04
CA ASP A 105 13.70 -5.10 -13.67
C ASP A 105 12.21 -4.74 -13.48
N VAL A 106 11.32 -5.69 -13.71
CA VAL A 106 9.87 -5.49 -13.51
C VAL A 106 9.56 -5.17 -12.05
N TRP A 107 10.19 -5.88 -11.11
CA TRP A 107 10.08 -5.59 -9.67
C TRP A 107 10.52 -4.16 -9.35
N PHE A 108 11.70 -3.77 -9.83
CA PHE A 108 12.26 -2.43 -9.61
C PHE A 108 11.33 -1.33 -10.16
N TYR A 109 10.81 -1.49 -11.38
CA TYR A 109 9.90 -0.50 -11.95
C TYR A 109 8.56 -0.43 -11.22
N MET A 110 7.98 -1.57 -10.83
CA MET A 110 6.68 -1.59 -10.16
C MET A 110 6.75 -1.12 -8.72
N TYR A 111 7.58 -1.76 -7.89
CA TYR A 111 7.58 -1.58 -6.44
C TYR A 111 8.47 -0.42 -5.99
N ILE A 112 9.59 -0.17 -6.68
CA ILE A 112 10.51 0.89 -6.28
C ILE A 112 10.18 2.19 -7.01
N THR A 113 9.96 2.16 -8.32
CA THR A 113 9.78 3.40 -9.08
C THR A 113 8.34 3.89 -9.07
N LEU A 114 7.41 3.07 -9.59
CA LEU A 114 6.01 3.46 -9.79
C LEU A 114 5.29 3.67 -8.46
N LEU A 115 5.39 2.70 -7.55
CA LEU A 115 4.69 2.71 -6.27
C LEU A 115 5.17 3.87 -5.37
N ILE A 116 6.49 4.08 -5.25
CA ILE A 116 7.03 5.20 -4.47
C ILE A 116 6.65 6.54 -5.10
N SER A 117 6.67 6.66 -6.42
CA SER A 117 6.20 7.88 -7.12
C SER A 117 4.73 8.17 -6.82
N LEU A 118 3.88 7.13 -6.83
CA LEU A 118 2.47 7.24 -6.47
C LEU A 118 2.30 7.71 -5.02
N PHE A 119 3.09 7.19 -4.08
CA PHE A 119 3.02 7.62 -2.68
C PHE A 119 3.56 9.04 -2.45
N LEU A 120 4.64 9.44 -3.13
CA LEU A 120 5.11 10.82 -3.06
C LEU A 120 4.05 11.80 -3.60
N PHE A 121 3.39 11.44 -4.71
CA PHE A 121 2.26 12.19 -5.23
C PHE A 121 1.08 12.23 -4.23
N GLY A 122 0.79 11.10 -3.58
CA GLY A 122 -0.20 11.01 -2.52
C GLY A 122 0.12 11.91 -1.32
N GLY A 123 1.38 11.99 -0.92
CA GLY A 123 1.87 12.87 0.13
C GLY A 123 1.68 14.35 -0.21
N TYR A 124 2.00 14.75 -1.45
CA TYR A 124 1.73 16.09 -1.95
C TYR A 124 0.23 16.43 -1.87
N LEU A 125 -0.64 15.53 -2.34
CA LEU A 125 -2.09 15.70 -2.27
C LEU A 125 -2.63 15.71 -0.84
N LEU A 126 -2.04 14.92 0.06
CA LEU A 126 -2.39 14.86 1.47
C LEU A 126 -2.11 16.19 2.17
N ILE A 127 -0.95 16.81 1.91
CA ILE A 127 -0.59 18.13 2.44
C ILE A 127 -1.55 19.21 1.93
N LYS A 128 -2.01 19.11 0.68
CA LYS A 128 -3.01 20.02 0.09
C LYS A 128 -4.44 19.78 0.57
N GLY A 129 -4.67 18.77 1.41
CA GLY A 129 -5.99 18.44 1.92
C GLY A 129 -6.94 17.83 0.89
N ASN A 130 -6.41 17.22 -0.17
CA ASN A 130 -7.21 16.57 -1.20
C ASN A 130 -7.70 15.19 -0.73
N LEU A 131 -8.95 14.85 -1.07
CA LEU A 131 -9.54 13.55 -0.74
C LEU A 131 -8.74 12.37 -1.33
N LEU A 132 -8.17 12.54 -2.52
CA LEU A 132 -7.30 11.54 -3.14
C LEU A 132 -6.01 11.32 -2.34
N GLY A 133 -5.48 12.37 -1.69
CA GLY A 133 -4.35 12.23 -0.76
C GLY A 133 -4.72 11.43 0.49
N ILE A 134 -5.94 11.60 1.02
CA ILE A 134 -6.45 10.78 2.13
C ILE A 134 -6.63 9.32 1.70
N TYR A 135 -7.14 9.09 0.50
CA TYR A 135 -7.23 7.74 -0.08
C TYR A 135 -5.85 7.08 -0.15
N LEU A 136 -4.85 7.75 -0.72
CA LEU A 136 -3.50 7.21 -0.82
C LEU A 136 -2.81 7.04 0.54
N ALA A 137 -3.17 7.85 1.55
CA ALA A 137 -2.73 7.65 2.94
C ALA A 137 -3.25 6.33 3.52
N TRP A 138 -4.55 6.08 3.41
CA TRP A 138 -5.13 4.80 3.81
C TRP A 138 -4.54 3.63 3.03
N TRP A 139 -4.37 3.79 1.72
CA TRP A 139 -3.83 2.76 0.84
C TRP A 139 -2.43 2.36 1.27
N LEU A 140 -1.52 3.32 1.45
CA LEU A 140 -0.14 3.06 1.90
C LEU A 140 -0.10 2.36 3.26
N PHE A 141 -0.91 2.80 4.23
CA PHE A 141 -0.87 2.19 5.56
C PHE A 141 -1.40 0.75 5.56
N ILE A 142 -2.46 0.47 4.81
CA ILE A 142 -3.00 -0.88 4.67
C ILE A 142 -2.05 -1.75 3.85
N PHE A 143 -1.49 -1.21 2.78
CA PHE A 143 -0.45 -1.86 1.98
C PHE A 143 0.73 -2.30 2.84
N ASN A 144 1.30 -1.41 3.65
CA ASN A 144 2.41 -1.77 4.54
C ASN A 144 2.06 -2.86 5.56
N ILE A 145 0.80 -2.94 6.01
CA ILE A 145 0.34 -4.02 6.90
C ILE A 145 0.27 -5.34 6.12
N CYS A 146 -0.35 -5.34 4.94
CA CYS A 146 -0.48 -6.53 4.09
C CYS A 146 0.89 -7.06 3.64
N GLU A 147 1.75 -6.17 3.16
CA GLU A 147 3.11 -6.51 2.71
C GLU A 147 3.98 -7.06 3.84
N ALA A 148 3.86 -6.50 5.04
CA ALA A 148 4.56 -7.03 6.19
C ALA A 148 4.10 -8.43 6.57
N LEU A 149 2.79 -8.69 6.51
CA LEU A 149 2.25 -10.03 6.76
C LEU A 149 2.71 -11.02 5.69
N LEU A 150 2.72 -10.60 4.41
CA LEU A 150 3.21 -11.43 3.31
C LEU A 150 4.71 -11.73 3.46
N GLN A 151 5.53 -10.72 3.77
CA GLN A 151 6.96 -10.90 4.03
C GLN A 151 7.19 -11.93 5.15
N LEU A 152 6.51 -11.76 6.29
CA LEU A 152 6.67 -12.67 7.42
C LEU A 152 6.19 -14.09 7.06
N TYR A 153 5.09 -14.20 6.31
CA TYR A 153 4.62 -15.49 5.83
C TYR A 153 5.68 -16.21 4.99
N VAL A 154 6.30 -15.53 4.02
CA VAL A 154 7.35 -16.14 3.18
C VAL A 154 8.59 -16.49 4.01
N GLU A 155 9.05 -15.56 4.86
CA GLU A 155 10.24 -15.76 5.71
C GLU A 155 10.12 -16.95 6.66
N PHE A 156 8.92 -17.20 7.20
CA PHE A 156 8.68 -18.30 8.14
C PHE A 156 8.28 -19.63 7.48
N ASN A 157 7.89 -19.62 6.20
CA ASN A 157 7.44 -20.85 5.51
C ASN A 157 8.38 -21.31 4.39
N SER A 158 9.32 -20.48 3.92
CA SER A 158 10.34 -20.95 2.98
C SER A 158 11.54 -21.55 3.71
N THR A 159 12.03 -22.66 3.18
CA THR A 159 13.24 -23.37 3.66
C THR A 159 14.39 -23.27 2.67
N SER A 160 14.16 -22.66 1.50
CA SER A 160 15.02 -22.72 0.32
C SER A 160 15.87 -21.49 0.07
N TYR A 161 15.48 -20.31 0.59
CA TYR A 161 16.25 -19.09 0.35
C TYR A 161 17.13 -18.69 1.54
N GLN A 162 18.15 -17.90 1.25
CA GLN A 162 19.04 -17.38 2.29
C GLN A 162 18.25 -16.42 3.20
N HIS A 163 17.96 -16.83 4.44
CA HIS A 163 17.44 -15.98 5.53
C HIS A 163 18.35 -14.79 5.91
N ASN A 164 19.28 -14.41 5.03
CA ASN A 164 20.26 -13.35 5.20
C ASN A 164 19.64 -11.97 5.49
N TYR A 165 18.33 -11.81 5.39
CA TYR A 165 17.63 -10.54 5.57
C TYR A 165 16.63 -10.52 6.73
N TYR A 166 17.07 -10.96 7.92
CA TYR A 166 16.43 -10.57 9.20
C TYR A 166 16.09 -9.06 9.25
N LEU A 167 16.91 -8.23 8.60
CA LEU A 167 16.65 -6.79 8.44
C LEU A 167 15.34 -6.51 7.70
N GLY A 168 15.04 -7.24 6.62
CA GLY A 168 13.77 -7.13 5.89
C GLY A 168 12.56 -7.43 6.79
N CYS A 169 12.62 -8.49 7.59
CA CYS A 169 11.58 -8.80 8.59
C CYS A 169 11.42 -7.68 9.62
N ILE A 170 12.53 -7.15 10.14
CA ILE A 170 12.50 -6.07 11.14
C ILE A 170 11.83 -4.82 10.54
N PHE A 171 12.23 -4.40 9.34
CA PHE A 171 11.63 -3.25 8.67
C PHE A 171 10.17 -3.49 8.28
N ALA A 172 9.80 -4.70 7.86
CA ALA A 172 8.40 -5.08 7.64
C ALA A 172 7.55 -4.94 8.91
N ILE A 173 8.03 -5.44 10.06
CA ILE A 173 7.34 -5.29 11.35
C ILE A 173 7.18 -3.80 11.70
N ILE A 174 8.24 -3.01 11.56
CA ILE A 174 8.18 -1.56 11.82
C ILE A 174 7.18 -0.89 10.87
N ALA A 175 7.17 -1.26 9.59
CA ALA A 175 6.22 -0.75 8.58
C ALA A 175 4.78 -1.06 8.95
N ALA A 176 4.48 -2.28 9.43
CA ALA A 176 3.16 -2.65 9.92
C ALA A 176 2.74 -1.81 11.13
N ILE A 177 3.63 -1.62 12.11
CA ILE A 177 3.37 -0.79 13.30
C ILE A 177 3.06 0.65 12.88
N VAL A 178 3.88 1.23 12.00
CA VAL A 178 3.65 2.59 11.48
C VAL A 178 2.36 2.67 10.69
N GLY A 179 2.02 1.65 9.90
CA GLY A 179 0.75 1.51 9.19
C GLY A 179 -0.44 1.56 10.16
N VAL A 180 -0.41 0.76 11.22
CA VAL A 180 -1.45 0.76 12.26
C VAL A 180 -1.56 2.11 12.96
N ILE A 181 -0.43 2.75 13.30
CA ILE A 181 -0.41 4.10 13.88
C ILE A 181 -1.03 5.12 12.92
N GLY A 182 -0.68 5.05 11.63
CA GLY A 182 -1.23 5.89 10.57
C GLY A 182 -2.74 5.75 10.44
N CYS A 183 -3.25 4.52 10.37
CA CYS A 183 -4.68 4.22 10.37
C CYS A 183 -5.38 4.78 11.62
N LYS A 184 -4.80 4.59 12.82
CA LYS A 184 -5.35 5.14 14.07
C LYS A 184 -5.41 6.66 14.05
N ARG A 185 -4.40 7.36 13.52
CA ARG A 185 -4.41 8.83 13.38
C ARG A 185 -5.44 9.32 12.36
N LEU A 186 -5.59 8.61 11.24
CA LEU A 186 -6.66 8.87 10.27
C LEU A 186 -8.06 8.71 10.87
N ILE A 187 -8.25 7.80 11.83
CA ILE A 187 -9.50 7.65 12.58
C ILE A 187 -9.65 8.74 13.65
N ARG A 188 -8.61 8.98 14.47
CA ARG A 188 -8.67 9.86 15.66
C ARG A 188 -8.83 11.34 15.33
N SER A 189 -8.17 11.81 14.28
CA SER A 189 -8.27 13.20 13.77
C SER A 189 -9.70 13.64 13.41
N ARG A 190 -10.67 12.75 13.58
CA ARG A 190 -12.11 12.94 13.42
C ARG A 190 -12.88 13.11 14.74
N GLY A 191 -12.46 12.46 15.83
CA GLY A 191 -13.20 12.41 17.10
C GLY A 191 -13.20 13.73 17.87
N GLU A 192 -12.14 14.53 17.71
CA GLU A 192 -11.96 15.78 18.46
C GLU A 192 -12.84 16.94 17.95
N HIS A 193 -13.65 16.74 16.90
CA HIS A 193 -14.60 17.75 16.37
C HIS A 193 -16.08 17.42 16.65
N GLY A 194 -16.37 16.32 17.35
CA GLY A 194 -17.74 15.90 17.71
C GLY A 194 -18.09 16.05 19.20
N ALA A 195 -17.15 16.51 20.03
CA ALA A 195 -17.28 16.62 21.47
C ALA A 195 -17.14 18.07 22.00
N ALA A 196 -17.28 19.06 21.12
CA ALA A 196 -17.25 20.49 21.45
C ALA A 196 -18.55 21.17 20.98
#